data_AF-A0A368ATG4-F1
#
_entry.id   AF-A0A368ATG4-F1
#
_cell.length_a   1.000
_cell.length_b   1.000
_cell.length_c   1.000
_cell.angle_alpha   90.00
_cell.angle_beta   90.00
_cell.angle_gamma   90.00
#
_symmetry.space_group_name_H-M   'P 1'
#
loop_
_entity.id
_entity.type
_entity.pdbx_description
1 polymer ?
#
loop_
_entity_poly.entity_id
_entity_poly.type
_entity_poly.pdbx_seq_one_letter_code
_entity_poly.pdbx_strand_id
1 'polypeptide(L)'
;MQTATRSTFFDITSEQGLLRTSIAVTLFIATIGIAFGLASGSFSIVFDGVYSLVDASMSGLSLVVVKLITSHTTSVQMSRKLRERFTMGFWHLEPMVLALNGILLSGVAIYALINAVSSLLQGGRHLEFGIAMVYALLTVVACVTIALVEARANRKLCSDFVRMDVKGWVMSASITAALLIAFCFGYAVQGTSLEWLSPYIDPAVLALVCLVIIPLPLSVVRQALSEIFLVTPGDLKLHVDEVAKAFVARHGLQSYRAYVAKVGRSREIELYFIVPKAMAAKTIDEWDAWRNEIGDAVGGEGPDRWLTVVFTGDPEWAE
;
A
#
# COMPACT_ATOMS: atom_id res chain seq x y z
N MET A 1 -16.72 -35.95 -22.47
CA MET A 1 -17.37 -34.64 -22.68
C MET A 1 -17.25 -33.85 -21.38
N GLN A 2 -16.09 -33.23 -21.16
CA GLN A 2 -15.83 -32.36 -20.00
C GLN A 2 -16.19 -30.94 -20.41
N THR A 3 -17.24 -30.39 -19.82
CA THR A 3 -17.63 -28.98 -19.96
C THR A 3 -16.57 -28.12 -19.30
N ALA A 4 -15.69 -27.55 -20.13
CA ALA A 4 -14.85 -26.42 -19.74
C ALA A 4 -15.77 -25.25 -19.37
N THR A 5 -15.96 -25.03 -18.07
CA THR A 5 -16.58 -23.81 -17.54
C THR A 5 -15.74 -22.63 -18.01
N ARG A 6 -16.25 -21.88 -19.00
CA ARG A 6 -15.72 -20.59 -19.41
C ARG A 6 -15.64 -19.71 -18.16
N SER A 7 -14.43 -19.43 -17.66
CA SER A 7 -14.24 -18.37 -16.69
C SER A 7 -14.60 -17.07 -17.39
N THR A 8 -15.79 -16.53 -17.14
CA THR A 8 -16.15 -15.19 -17.56
C THR A 8 -15.16 -14.22 -16.92
N PHE A 9 -14.66 -13.25 -17.70
CA PHE A 9 -13.62 -12.32 -17.25
C PHE A 9 -14.03 -11.53 -16.00
N PHE A 10 -15.34 -11.34 -15.83
CA PHE A 10 -16.02 -10.89 -14.61
C PHE A 10 -16.83 -12.06 -14.05
N ASP A 11 -16.27 -12.75 -13.06
CA ASP A 11 -16.96 -13.81 -12.33
C ASP A 11 -16.93 -13.45 -10.83
N ILE A 12 -18.10 -13.11 -10.30
CA ILE A 12 -18.30 -12.75 -8.89
C ILE A 12 -18.08 -13.93 -7.93
N THR A 13 -17.95 -15.16 -8.46
CA THR A 13 -17.66 -16.36 -7.66
C THR A 13 -16.16 -16.66 -7.55
N SER A 14 -15.32 -16.01 -8.36
CA SER A 14 -13.87 -16.13 -8.35
C SER A 14 -13.24 -14.88 -7.74
N GLU A 15 -12.23 -15.02 -6.88
CA GLU A 15 -11.51 -13.90 -6.27
C GLU A 15 -10.97 -12.90 -7.31
N GLN A 16 -10.32 -13.39 -8.37
CA GLN A 16 -9.79 -12.53 -9.42
C GLN A 16 -10.90 -11.85 -10.24
N GLY A 17 -12.03 -12.52 -10.44
CA GLY A 17 -13.17 -11.95 -11.15
C GLY A 17 -13.87 -10.86 -10.33
N LEU A 18 -13.99 -11.08 -9.02
CA LEU A 18 -14.54 -10.11 -8.08
C LEU A 18 -13.68 -8.84 -8.01
N LEU A 19 -12.37 -8.97 -7.80
CA LEU A 19 -11.44 -7.83 -7.76
C LEU A 19 -11.38 -7.05 -9.09
N ARG A 20 -11.48 -7.73 -10.23
CA ARG A 20 -11.59 -7.04 -11.54
C ARG A 20 -12.88 -6.26 -11.67
N THR A 21 -13.99 -6.82 -11.18
CA THR A 21 -15.29 -6.14 -11.15
C THR A 21 -15.19 -4.88 -10.30
N SER A 22 -14.61 -5.00 -9.10
CA SER A 22 -14.35 -3.88 -8.19
C SER A 22 -13.59 -2.75 -8.89
N ILE A 23 -12.43 -3.05 -9.50
CA ILE A 23 -11.63 -2.05 -10.24
C ILE A 23 -12.44 -1.40 -11.37
N ALA A 24 -13.17 -2.19 -12.15
CA ALA A 24 -13.97 -1.65 -13.25
C ALA A 24 -15.08 -0.71 -12.77
N VAL A 25 -15.73 -1.03 -11.65
CA VAL A 25 -16.75 -0.16 -11.07
C VAL A 25 -16.12 1.09 -10.46
N THR A 26 -14.98 1.00 -9.78
CA THR A 26 -14.26 2.16 -9.27
C THR A 26 -13.91 3.14 -10.38
N LEU A 27 -13.39 2.65 -11.51
CA LEU A 27 -13.08 3.48 -12.68
C LEU A 27 -14.33 4.14 -13.28
N PHE A 28 -15.45 3.41 -13.32
CA PHE A 28 -16.72 3.93 -13.80
C PHE A 28 -17.28 5.03 -12.89
N ILE A 29 -17.33 4.78 -11.57
CA ILE A 29 -17.78 5.75 -10.56
C ILE A 29 -16.88 6.99 -10.57
N ALA A 30 -15.57 6.81 -10.67
CA ALA A 30 -14.61 7.90 -10.73
C ALA A 30 -14.83 8.81 -11.95
N THR A 31 -15.00 8.20 -13.13
CA THR A 31 -15.24 8.95 -14.38
C THR A 31 -16.56 9.72 -14.34
N ILE A 32 -17.63 9.07 -13.86
CA ILE A 32 -18.92 9.73 -13.68
C ILE A 32 -18.83 10.82 -12.62
N GLY A 33 -18.11 10.59 -11.53
CA GLY A 33 -17.89 11.58 -10.47
C GLY A 33 -17.23 12.84 -10.97
N ILE A 34 -16.17 12.70 -11.77
CA ILE A 34 -15.52 13.87 -12.37
C ILE A 34 -16.51 14.64 -13.28
N ALA A 35 -17.28 13.94 -14.12
CA ALA A 35 -18.26 14.57 -15.00
C ALA A 35 -19.37 15.30 -14.23
N PHE A 36 -19.98 14.66 -13.23
CA PHE A 36 -21.04 15.24 -12.40
C PHE A 36 -20.51 16.34 -11.48
N GLY A 37 -19.30 16.21 -10.97
CA GLY A 37 -18.63 17.24 -10.16
C GLY A 37 -18.37 18.50 -10.98
N LEU A 38 -17.95 18.37 -12.24
CA LEU A 38 -17.82 19.52 -13.13
C LEU A 38 -19.17 20.12 -13.50
N ALA A 39 -20.18 19.30 -13.79
CA ALA A 39 -21.52 19.76 -14.17
C ALA A 39 -22.28 20.44 -13.03
N SER A 40 -22.17 19.91 -11.80
CA SER A 40 -22.78 20.52 -10.60
C SER A 40 -21.97 21.71 -10.08
N GLY A 41 -20.73 21.84 -10.54
CA GLY A 41 -19.72 22.59 -9.82
C GLY A 41 -19.67 22.10 -8.38
N SER A 42 -19.13 20.91 -8.10
CA SER A 42 -18.73 20.43 -6.77
C SER A 42 -17.27 20.01 -6.83
N PHE A 43 -16.39 20.76 -6.18
CA PHE A 43 -14.97 20.41 -6.13
C PHE A 43 -14.75 19.19 -5.24
N SER A 44 -15.61 18.97 -4.24
CA SER A 44 -15.57 17.75 -3.43
C SER A 44 -15.88 16.50 -4.23
N ILE A 45 -16.89 16.55 -5.10
CA ILE A 45 -17.24 15.42 -5.98
C ILE A 45 -16.13 15.19 -7.02
N VAL A 46 -15.59 16.26 -7.63
CA VAL A 46 -14.45 16.12 -8.57
C VAL A 46 -13.26 15.49 -7.86
N PHE A 47 -12.94 15.94 -6.64
CA PHE A 47 -11.86 15.39 -5.83
C PHE A 47 -12.07 13.91 -5.55
N ASP A 48 -13.26 13.49 -5.09
CA ASP A 48 -13.57 12.07 -4.82
C ASP A 48 -13.36 11.21 -6.07
N GLY A 49 -13.79 11.70 -7.24
CA GLY A 49 -13.58 11.02 -8.52
C GLY A 49 -12.10 10.94 -8.93
N VAL A 50 -11.35 12.04 -8.87
CA VAL A 50 -9.91 12.06 -9.21
C VAL A 50 -9.11 11.19 -8.24
N TYR A 51 -9.39 11.28 -6.94
CA TYR A 51 -8.73 10.50 -5.90
C TYR A 51 -8.94 9.00 -6.14
N SER A 52 -10.20 8.59 -6.38
CA SER A 52 -10.55 7.20 -6.69
C SER A 52 -9.89 6.71 -7.99
N LEU A 53 -9.77 7.56 -9.00
CA LEU A 53 -9.11 7.21 -10.26
C LEU A 53 -7.61 6.94 -10.05
N VAL A 54 -6.93 7.81 -9.30
CA VAL A 54 -5.50 7.65 -8.98
C VAL A 54 -5.29 6.39 -8.15
N ASP A 55 -6.08 6.18 -7.10
CA ASP A 55 -5.97 5.00 -6.24
C ASP A 55 -6.23 3.69 -7.01
N ALA A 56 -7.24 3.66 -7.89
CA ALA A 56 -7.52 2.52 -8.75
C ALA A 56 -6.36 2.22 -9.71
N SER A 57 -5.76 3.26 -10.31
CA SER A 57 -4.61 3.11 -11.20
C SER A 57 -3.38 2.52 -10.49
N MET A 58 -3.15 2.97 -9.24
CA MET A 58 -2.04 2.52 -8.41
C MET A 58 -2.26 1.10 -7.88
N SER A 59 -3.50 0.75 -7.54
CA SER A 59 -3.88 -0.63 -7.23
C SER A 59 -3.61 -1.56 -8.42
N GLY A 60 -3.92 -1.11 -9.65
CA GLY A 60 -3.56 -1.82 -10.88
C GLY A 60 -2.05 -2.00 -11.05
N LEU A 61 -1.25 -0.95 -10.83
CA LEU A 61 0.21 -1.02 -10.90
C LEU A 61 0.81 -1.95 -9.84
N SER A 62 0.32 -1.87 -8.60
CA SER A 62 0.72 -2.75 -7.50
C SER A 62 0.48 -4.22 -7.83
N LEU A 63 -0.68 -4.56 -8.41
CA LEU A 63 -0.97 -5.91 -8.88
C LEU A 63 0.01 -6.41 -9.95
N VAL A 64 0.45 -5.53 -10.86
CA VAL A 64 1.46 -5.89 -11.86
C VAL A 64 2.80 -6.18 -11.19
N VAL A 65 3.22 -5.36 -10.22
CA VAL A 65 4.47 -5.56 -9.47
C VAL A 65 4.43 -6.83 -8.64
N VAL A 66 3.33 -7.09 -7.91
CA VAL A 66 3.17 -8.33 -7.14
C VAL A 66 3.24 -9.56 -8.05
N LYS A 67 2.63 -9.52 -9.24
CA LYS A 67 2.74 -10.60 -10.23
C LYS A 67 4.17 -10.81 -10.72
N LEU A 68 4.94 -9.74 -10.92
CA LEU A 68 6.36 -9.82 -11.30
C LEU A 68 7.23 -10.40 -10.19
N ILE A 69 6.99 -10.02 -8.93
CA ILE A 69 7.69 -10.57 -7.76
C ILE A 69 7.36 -12.07 -7.59
N THR A 70 6.08 -12.43 -7.72
CA THR A 70 5.60 -13.82 -7.57
C THR A 70 6.10 -14.72 -8.71
N SER A 71 6.13 -14.22 -9.95
CA SER A 71 6.66 -14.99 -11.08
C SER A 71 8.17 -15.23 -10.96
N HIS A 72 8.91 -14.28 -10.36
CA HIS A 72 10.33 -14.44 -10.04
C HIS A 72 10.58 -15.53 -8.98
N THR A 73 9.81 -15.51 -7.89
CA THR A 73 9.97 -16.47 -6.77
C THR A 73 9.49 -17.88 -7.11
N THR A 74 8.52 -18.02 -8.02
CA THR A 74 7.92 -19.34 -8.36
C THR A 74 8.60 -20.01 -9.57
N SER A 75 9.63 -19.41 -10.18
CA SER A 75 10.35 -19.94 -11.37
C SER A 75 9.48 -20.17 -12.63
N VAL A 76 8.25 -19.68 -12.66
CA VAL A 76 7.32 -19.83 -13.79
C VAL A 76 7.45 -18.61 -14.71
N GLN A 77 7.98 -18.84 -15.92
CA GLN A 77 7.95 -17.92 -17.06
C GLN A 77 8.65 -16.55 -16.90
N MET A 78 9.94 -16.53 -16.53
CA MET A 78 10.79 -15.34 -16.73
C MET A 78 11.75 -15.53 -17.90
N SER A 79 11.88 -14.50 -18.74
CA SER A 79 12.88 -14.45 -19.81
C SER A 79 14.28 -14.51 -19.20
N ARG A 80 15.16 -15.36 -19.75
CA ARG A 80 16.52 -15.60 -19.25
C ARG A 80 17.31 -14.29 -19.05
N LYS A 81 17.10 -13.31 -19.93
CA LYS A 81 17.72 -11.98 -19.88
C LYS A 81 17.33 -11.13 -18.67
N LEU A 82 16.11 -11.27 -18.14
CA LEU A 82 15.68 -10.53 -16.94
C LEU A 82 16.29 -11.14 -15.67
N ARG A 83 16.34 -12.47 -15.59
CA ARG A 83 16.96 -13.21 -14.48
C ARG A 83 18.47 -12.96 -14.39
N GLU A 84 19.14 -12.79 -15.53
CA GLU A 84 20.57 -12.45 -15.59
C GLU A 84 20.87 -11.00 -15.17
N ARG A 85 19.88 -10.08 -15.27
CA ARG A 85 20.07 -8.66 -14.92
C ARG A 85 19.60 -8.29 -13.51
N PHE A 86 18.65 -9.04 -12.94
CA PHE A 86 18.09 -8.81 -11.61
C PHE A 86 18.38 -10.02 -10.72
N THR A 87 19.63 -10.16 -10.30
CA THR A 87 20.11 -11.29 -9.50
C THR A 87 19.56 -11.31 -8.08
N MET A 88 19.19 -10.15 -7.53
CA MET A 88 18.59 -9.98 -6.19
C MET A 88 17.04 -10.02 -6.21
N GLY A 89 16.44 -10.31 -7.36
CA GLY A 89 14.98 -10.27 -7.55
C GLY A 89 14.41 -8.86 -7.72
N PHE A 90 13.08 -8.73 -7.55
CA PHE A 90 12.32 -7.49 -7.82
C PHE A 90 11.70 -6.86 -6.56
N TRP A 91 12.17 -7.24 -5.37
CA TRP A 91 11.62 -6.79 -4.10
C TRP A 91 11.64 -5.28 -3.92
N HIS A 92 12.62 -4.59 -4.51
CA HIS A 92 12.74 -3.13 -4.52
C HIS A 92 11.59 -2.41 -5.25
N LEU A 93 10.85 -3.08 -6.14
CA LEU A 93 9.72 -2.46 -6.84
C LEU A 93 8.53 -2.20 -5.91
N GLU A 94 8.35 -3.00 -4.87
CA GLU A 94 7.26 -2.88 -3.92
C GLU A 94 7.29 -1.53 -3.17
N PRO A 95 8.37 -1.15 -2.46
CA PRO A 95 8.42 0.16 -1.80
C PRO A 95 8.40 1.32 -2.81
N MET A 96 8.93 1.16 -4.02
CA MET A 96 8.85 2.21 -5.05
C MET A 96 7.41 2.52 -5.47
N VAL A 97 6.57 1.50 -5.68
CA VAL A 97 5.16 1.69 -6.02
C VAL A 97 4.40 2.28 -4.84
N LEU A 98 4.66 1.83 -3.61
CA LEU A 98 4.04 2.39 -2.41
C LEU A 98 4.39 3.87 -2.21
N ALA A 99 5.67 4.24 -2.39
CA ALA A 99 6.12 5.63 -2.34
C ALA A 99 5.42 6.48 -3.42
N LEU A 100 5.39 5.98 -4.67
CA LEU A 100 4.72 6.67 -5.77
C LEU A 100 3.23 6.89 -5.51
N ASN A 101 2.52 5.86 -5.05
CA ASN A 101 1.10 5.95 -4.74
C ASN A 101 0.85 7.00 -3.65
N GLY A 102 1.59 6.91 -2.53
CA GLY A 102 1.43 7.84 -1.43
C GLY A 102 1.77 9.29 -1.81
N ILE A 103 2.79 9.52 -2.65
CA ILE A 103 3.14 10.84 -3.16
C ILE A 103 2.02 11.39 -4.06
N LEU A 104 1.48 10.60 -4.98
CA LEU A 104 0.41 11.04 -5.88
C LEU A 104 -0.87 11.36 -5.12
N LEU A 105 -1.31 10.48 -4.21
CA LEU A 105 -2.50 10.72 -3.38
C LEU A 105 -2.33 11.94 -2.49
N SER A 106 -1.15 12.11 -1.87
CA SER A 106 -0.82 13.31 -1.10
C SER A 106 -0.85 14.57 -1.98
N GLY A 107 -0.27 14.50 -3.18
CA GLY A 107 -0.24 15.62 -4.13
C GLY A 107 -1.64 16.06 -4.57
N VAL A 108 -2.51 15.12 -4.92
CA VAL A 108 -3.92 15.39 -5.27
C VAL A 108 -4.66 16.01 -4.09
N ALA A 109 -4.48 15.47 -2.88
CA ALA A 109 -5.15 16.00 -1.68
C ALA A 109 -4.63 17.39 -1.28
N ILE A 110 -3.33 17.65 -1.37
CA ILE A 110 -2.76 18.99 -1.13
C ILE A 110 -3.27 19.98 -2.17
N TYR A 111 -3.30 19.61 -3.45
CA TYR A 111 -3.84 20.46 -4.51
C TYR A 111 -5.33 20.78 -4.26
N ALA A 112 -6.12 19.78 -3.88
CA ALA A 112 -7.53 19.97 -3.55
C ALA A 112 -7.72 20.86 -2.32
N LEU A 113 -6.89 20.71 -1.29
CA LEU A 113 -6.90 21.58 -0.11
C LEU A 113 -6.57 23.03 -0.45
N ILE A 114 -5.57 23.28 -1.30
CA ILE A 114 -5.24 24.63 -1.79
C ILE A 114 -6.45 25.24 -2.50
N ASN A 115 -7.12 24.48 -3.38
CA ASN A 115 -8.33 24.93 -4.07
C ASN A 115 -9.49 25.20 -3.10
N ALA A 116 -9.68 24.34 -2.10
CA ALA A 116 -10.71 24.50 -1.08
C ALA A 116 -10.51 25.78 -0.26
N VAL A 117 -9.28 26.00 0.24
CA VAL A 117 -8.92 27.23 0.98
C VAL A 117 -9.06 28.46 0.09
N SER A 118 -8.61 28.39 -1.16
CA SER A 118 -8.74 29.50 -2.10
C SER A 118 -10.21 29.84 -2.38
N SER A 119 -11.07 28.83 -2.52
CA SER A 119 -12.50 29.04 -2.74
C SER A 119 -13.19 29.62 -1.51
N LEU A 120 -12.82 29.19 -0.29
CA LEU A 120 -13.32 29.79 0.95
C LEU A 120 -12.96 31.29 1.04
N LEU A 121 -11.73 31.66 0.69
CA LEU A 121 -11.26 33.05 0.74
C LEU A 121 -11.89 33.95 -0.35
N GLN A 122 -12.33 33.37 -1.47
CA GLN A 122 -12.94 34.09 -2.59
C GLN A 122 -14.46 34.25 -2.48
N GLY A 123 -15.06 33.90 -1.32
CA GLY A 123 -16.49 34.04 -1.07
C GLY A 123 -17.32 32.77 -1.30
N GLY A 124 -16.66 31.61 -1.35
CA GLY A 124 -17.31 30.32 -1.60
C GLY A 124 -17.57 30.07 -3.08
N ARG A 125 -18.45 29.12 -3.39
CA ARG A 125 -18.76 28.71 -4.76
C ARG A 125 -20.21 28.34 -4.93
N HIS A 126 -20.80 28.75 -6.05
CA HIS A 126 -22.13 28.29 -6.42
C HIS A 126 -22.07 26.80 -6.75
N LEU A 127 -22.91 26.04 -6.03
CA LEU A 127 -23.07 24.61 -6.14
C LEU A 127 -24.52 24.32 -6.53
N GLU A 128 -24.71 23.55 -7.60
CA GLU A 128 -26.01 22.99 -7.97
C GLU A 128 -26.32 21.78 -7.08
N PHE A 129 -26.84 22.04 -5.88
CA PHE A 129 -27.10 21.02 -4.86
C PHE A 129 -27.98 19.88 -5.37
N GLY A 130 -28.98 20.16 -6.22
CA GLY A 130 -29.85 19.10 -6.75
C GLY A 130 -29.08 18.04 -7.53
N ILE A 131 -28.20 18.46 -8.43
CA ILE A 131 -27.36 17.54 -9.23
C ILE A 131 -26.34 16.83 -8.32
N ALA A 132 -25.72 17.57 -7.40
CA ALA A 132 -24.72 17.02 -6.48
C ALA A 132 -25.31 15.98 -5.52
N MET A 133 -26.50 16.20 -4.97
CA MET A 133 -27.20 15.28 -4.08
C MET A 133 -27.62 13.99 -4.81
N VAL A 134 -28.18 14.10 -6.02
CA VAL A 134 -28.55 12.93 -6.83
C VAL A 134 -27.32 12.07 -7.10
N TYR A 135 -26.21 12.69 -7.50
CA TYR A 135 -24.96 11.96 -7.70
C TYR A 135 -24.46 11.31 -6.42
N ALA A 136 -24.35 12.07 -5.31
CA ALA A 136 -23.84 11.55 -4.05
C ALA A 136 -24.69 10.39 -3.52
N LEU A 137 -26.01 10.46 -3.67
CA LEU A 137 -26.92 9.36 -3.32
C LEU A 137 -26.66 8.11 -4.18
N LEU A 138 -26.56 8.27 -5.50
CA LEU A 138 -26.28 7.15 -6.41
C LEU A 138 -24.93 6.49 -6.10
N THR A 139 -23.90 7.29 -5.81
CA THR A 139 -22.57 6.80 -5.46
C THR A 139 -22.58 6.07 -4.12
N VAL A 140 -23.24 6.60 -3.09
CA VAL A 140 -23.39 5.88 -1.80
C VAL A 140 -24.08 4.54 -2.00
N VAL A 141 -25.18 4.50 -2.77
CA VAL A 141 -25.90 3.26 -3.07
C VAL A 141 -25.00 2.27 -3.81
N ALA A 142 -24.23 2.73 -4.80
CA ALA A 142 -23.30 1.88 -5.54
C ALA A 142 -22.20 1.31 -4.64
N CYS A 143 -21.52 2.15 -3.86
CA CYS A 143 -20.45 1.74 -2.95
C CYS A 143 -20.95 0.74 -1.90
N VAL A 144 -22.10 1.01 -1.28
CA VAL A 144 -22.72 0.09 -0.31
C VAL A 144 -23.13 -1.23 -0.97
N THR A 145 -23.67 -1.18 -2.18
CA THR A 145 -24.07 -2.40 -2.91
C THR A 145 -22.87 -3.30 -3.17
N ILE A 146 -21.75 -2.74 -3.63
CA ILE A 146 -20.53 -3.51 -3.90
C ILE A 146 -19.93 -4.04 -2.60
N ALA A 147 -19.81 -3.20 -1.57
CA ALA A 147 -19.34 -3.63 -0.25
C ALA A 147 -20.13 -4.84 0.28
N LEU A 148 -21.46 -4.83 0.12
CA LEU A 148 -22.33 -5.93 0.54
C LEU A 148 -22.16 -7.19 -0.33
N VAL A 149 -22.02 -7.03 -1.65
CA VAL A 149 -21.78 -8.14 -2.58
C VAL A 149 -20.44 -8.80 -2.28
N GLU A 150 -19.38 -8.02 -2.14
CA GLU A 150 -18.04 -8.50 -1.81
C GLU A 150 -17.97 -9.10 -0.41
N ALA A 151 -18.62 -8.48 0.59
CA ALA A 151 -18.68 -9.03 1.94
C ALA A 151 -19.38 -10.40 1.96
N ARG A 152 -20.44 -10.58 1.16
CA ARG A 152 -21.13 -11.87 1.02
C ARG A 152 -20.26 -12.90 0.29
N ALA A 153 -19.59 -12.51 -0.79
CA ALA A 153 -18.68 -13.38 -1.53
C ALA A 153 -17.48 -13.80 -0.66
N ASN A 154 -16.94 -12.88 0.13
CA ASN A 154 -15.79 -13.13 0.99
C ASN A 154 -16.08 -14.13 2.12
N ARG A 155 -17.34 -14.26 2.57
CA ARG A 155 -17.72 -15.32 3.51
C ARG A 155 -17.49 -16.73 2.96
N LYS A 156 -17.49 -16.90 1.64
CA LYS A 156 -17.22 -18.18 0.96
C LYS A 156 -15.77 -18.30 0.52
N LEU A 157 -15.15 -17.20 0.10
CA LEU A 157 -13.78 -17.17 -0.43
C LEU A 157 -12.71 -17.13 0.66
N CYS A 158 -13.03 -16.53 1.83
CA CYS A 158 -12.10 -16.32 2.94
C CYS A 158 -10.79 -15.62 2.52
N SER A 159 -10.87 -14.66 1.59
CA SER A 159 -9.71 -13.91 1.08
C SER A 159 -9.46 -12.64 1.89
N ASP A 160 -8.20 -12.42 2.24
CA ASP A 160 -7.75 -11.18 2.87
C ASP A 160 -7.78 -9.99 1.92
N PHE A 161 -7.56 -10.20 0.62
CA PHE A 161 -7.63 -9.15 -0.39
C PHE A 161 -9.05 -8.63 -0.55
N VAL A 162 -10.04 -9.52 -0.66
CA VAL A 162 -11.46 -9.13 -0.73
C VAL A 162 -11.90 -8.46 0.57
N ARG A 163 -11.38 -8.91 1.73
CA ARG A 163 -11.64 -8.27 3.02
C ARG A 163 -11.14 -6.82 3.07
N MET A 164 -9.98 -6.57 2.47
CA MET A 164 -9.38 -5.25 2.37
C MET A 164 -10.18 -4.35 1.42
N ASP A 165 -10.60 -4.90 0.28
CA ASP A 165 -11.41 -4.19 -0.72
C ASP A 165 -12.77 -3.75 -0.15
N VAL A 166 -13.47 -4.65 0.58
CA VAL A 166 -14.71 -4.32 1.31
C VAL A 166 -14.51 -3.15 2.27
N LYS A 167 -13.39 -3.11 3.00
CA LYS A 167 -13.09 -1.98 3.91
C LYS A 167 -12.90 -0.68 3.12
N GLY A 168 -12.25 -0.74 1.96
CA GLY A 168 -12.12 0.38 1.02
C GLY A 168 -13.48 0.91 0.60
N TRP A 169 -14.39 0.03 0.12
CA TRP A 169 -15.74 0.43 -0.26
C TRP A 169 -16.56 1.03 0.88
N VAL A 170 -16.43 0.51 2.10
CA VAL A 170 -17.08 1.07 3.29
C VAL A 170 -16.53 2.45 3.63
N MET A 171 -15.22 2.65 3.52
CA MET A 171 -14.58 3.96 3.71
C MET A 171 -15.10 4.97 2.67
N SER A 172 -15.07 4.63 1.38
CA SER A 172 -15.60 5.48 0.30
C SER A 172 -17.08 5.79 0.51
N ALA A 173 -17.92 4.79 0.81
CA ALA A 173 -19.34 5.00 1.11
C ALA A 173 -19.55 5.97 2.28
N SER A 174 -18.72 5.90 3.32
CA SER A 174 -18.80 6.77 4.49
C SER A 174 -18.43 8.22 4.15
N ILE A 175 -17.38 8.43 3.34
CA ILE A 175 -16.96 9.76 2.88
C ILE A 175 -18.06 10.37 1.99
N THR A 176 -18.56 9.63 1.00
CA THR A 176 -19.63 10.12 0.13
C THR A 176 -20.95 10.34 0.89
N ALA A 177 -21.25 9.53 1.91
CA ALA A 177 -22.43 9.75 2.76
C ALA A 177 -22.29 11.03 3.60
N ALA A 178 -21.10 11.33 4.13
CA ALA A 178 -20.84 12.59 4.81
C ALA A 178 -21.02 13.80 3.87
N LEU A 179 -20.54 13.68 2.63
CA LEU A 179 -20.77 14.68 1.57
C LEU A 179 -22.27 14.87 1.28
N LEU A 180 -23.02 13.77 1.14
CA LEU A 180 -24.46 13.82 0.91
C LEU A 180 -25.18 14.54 2.06
N ILE A 181 -24.83 14.24 3.32
CA ILE A 181 -25.41 14.92 4.48
C ILE A 181 -25.11 16.43 4.44
N ALA A 182 -23.87 16.81 4.10
CA ALA A 182 -23.51 18.22 3.98
C ALA A 182 -24.26 18.92 2.85
N PHE A 183 -24.46 18.27 1.70
CA PHE A 183 -25.25 18.83 0.60
C PHE A 183 -26.73 18.93 0.94
N CYS A 184 -27.31 17.94 1.63
CA CYS A 184 -28.68 18.02 2.15
C CYS A 184 -28.85 19.23 3.09
N PHE A 185 -27.88 19.46 3.98
CA PHE A 185 -27.87 20.63 4.86
C PHE A 185 -27.80 21.93 4.06
N GLY A 186 -26.91 22.01 3.08
CA GLY A 186 -26.78 23.20 2.24
C GLY A 186 -28.01 23.51 1.41
N TYR A 187 -28.68 22.48 0.89
CA TYR A 187 -29.96 22.62 0.20
C TYR A 187 -31.06 23.12 1.15
N ALA A 188 -31.17 22.55 2.36
CA ALA A 188 -32.20 22.93 3.34
C ALA A 188 -32.04 24.38 3.85
N VAL A 189 -30.82 24.92 3.78
CA VAL A 189 -30.50 26.29 4.21
C VAL A 189 -30.83 27.34 3.13
N GLN A 190 -31.03 26.93 1.87
CA GLN A 190 -31.46 27.85 0.80
C GLN A 190 -32.82 28.47 1.12
N GLY A 191 -32.96 29.79 0.93
CA GLY A 191 -34.19 30.52 1.26
C GLY A 191 -34.42 30.79 2.75
N THR A 192 -33.45 30.46 3.61
CA THR A 192 -33.46 30.81 5.05
C THR A 192 -32.49 31.95 5.34
N SER A 193 -32.49 32.47 6.58
CA SER A 193 -31.53 33.49 7.04
C SER A 193 -30.06 33.02 6.99
N LEU A 194 -29.82 31.72 6.81
CA LEU A 194 -28.50 31.10 6.76
C LEU A 194 -27.99 30.88 5.32
N GLU A 195 -28.70 31.36 4.29
CA GLU A 195 -28.35 31.16 2.88
C GLU A 195 -26.92 31.60 2.53
N TRP A 196 -26.38 32.59 3.25
CA TRP A 196 -25.00 33.05 3.11
C TRP A 196 -23.96 31.93 3.33
N LEU A 197 -24.30 30.86 4.04
CA LEU A 197 -23.42 29.72 4.31
C LEU A 197 -23.35 28.74 3.13
N SER A 198 -24.38 28.71 2.27
CA SER A 198 -24.55 27.76 1.17
C SER A 198 -23.31 27.66 0.25
N PRO A 199 -22.68 28.77 -0.19
CA PRO A 199 -21.50 28.71 -1.05
C PRO A 199 -20.23 28.15 -0.36
N TYR A 200 -20.19 28.12 0.96
CA TYR A 200 -19.02 27.69 1.72
C TYR A 200 -19.04 26.20 2.08
N ILE A 201 -20.18 25.53 1.93
CA ILE A 201 -20.35 24.14 2.37
C ILE A 201 -19.42 23.20 1.61
N ASP A 202 -19.42 23.23 0.28
CA ASP A 202 -18.57 22.35 -0.52
C ASP A 202 -17.07 22.60 -0.29
N PRO A 203 -16.54 23.85 -0.35
CA PRO A 203 -15.15 24.10 -0.01
C PRO A 203 -14.77 23.73 1.43
N ALA A 204 -15.65 23.94 2.41
CA ALA A 204 -15.37 23.58 3.81
C ALA A 204 -15.29 22.06 4.00
N VAL A 205 -16.21 21.30 3.38
CA VAL A 205 -16.18 19.84 3.45
C VAL A 205 -14.96 19.29 2.72
N LEU A 206 -14.64 19.81 1.53
CA LEU A 206 -13.42 19.42 0.81
C LEU A 206 -12.17 19.65 1.66
N ALA A 207 -12.05 20.81 2.31
CA ALA A 207 -10.91 21.12 3.18
C ALA A 207 -10.83 20.13 4.34
N LEU A 208 -11.95 19.84 5.00
CA LEU A 208 -12.01 18.88 6.10
C LEU A 208 -11.61 17.47 5.67
N VAL A 209 -12.15 16.99 4.54
CA VAL A 209 -11.80 15.68 3.96
C VAL A 209 -10.31 15.61 3.64
N CYS A 210 -9.75 16.65 3.02
CA CYS A 210 -8.31 16.69 2.71
C CYS A 210 -7.44 16.67 3.98
N LEU A 211 -7.82 17.38 5.05
CA LEU A 211 -7.08 17.37 6.31
C LEU A 211 -7.05 15.97 6.97
N VAL A 212 -8.11 15.19 6.80
CA VAL A 212 -8.19 13.81 7.29
C VAL A 212 -7.40 12.84 6.39
N ILE A 213 -7.44 13.03 5.07
CA ILE A 213 -6.84 12.11 4.11
C ILE A 213 -5.32 12.31 3.97
N ILE A 214 -4.82 13.55 4.00
CA ILE A 214 -3.39 13.85 3.79
C ILE A 214 -2.45 13.07 4.74
N PRO A 215 -2.73 12.93 6.05
CA PRO A 215 -1.85 12.20 6.96
C PRO A 215 -1.77 10.69 6.69
N LEU A 216 -2.81 10.09 6.08
CA LEU A 216 -2.90 8.64 5.88
C LEU A 216 -1.73 8.07 5.05
N PRO A 217 -1.40 8.59 3.86
CA PRO A 217 -0.30 8.08 3.05
C PRO A 217 1.09 8.49 3.57
N LEU A 218 1.23 9.50 4.43
CA LEU A 218 2.55 10.03 4.82
C LEU A 218 3.41 9.00 5.56
N SER A 219 2.80 8.18 6.41
CA SER A 219 3.51 7.09 7.10
C SER A 219 4.00 6.03 6.11
N VAL A 220 3.16 5.68 5.14
CA VAL A 220 3.48 4.72 4.07
C VAL A 220 4.62 5.25 3.19
N VAL A 221 4.57 6.52 2.78
CA VAL A 221 5.65 7.15 2.00
C VAL A 221 6.95 7.17 2.79
N ARG A 222 6.90 7.57 4.07
CA ARG A 222 8.08 7.62 4.93
C ARG A 222 8.71 6.24 5.07
N GLN A 223 7.90 5.20 5.31
CA GLN A 223 8.38 3.84 5.41
C GLN A 223 8.96 3.35 4.08
N ALA A 224 8.25 3.57 2.97
CA ALA A 224 8.72 3.17 1.65
C ALA A 224 10.04 3.84 1.26
N LEU A 225 10.21 5.14 1.55
CA LEU A 225 11.49 5.84 1.37
C LEU A 225 12.60 5.27 2.26
N SER A 226 12.27 4.95 3.53
CA SER A 226 13.20 4.29 4.45
C SER A 226 13.71 2.96 3.89
N GLU A 227 12.84 2.16 3.30
CA GLU A 227 13.18 0.88 2.66
C GLU A 227 14.00 1.11 1.36
N ILE A 228 13.68 2.13 0.55
CA ILE A 228 14.45 2.50 -0.66
C ILE A 228 15.88 2.95 -0.32
N PHE A 229 16.04 3.72 0.76
CA PHE A 229 17.35 4.19 1.22
C PHE A 229 18.09 3.18 2.12
N LEU A 230 17.59 1.93 2.22
CA LEU A 230 18.19 0.85 3.02
C LEU A 230 18.42 1.26 4.49
N VAL A 231 17.56 2.12 5.03
CA VAL A 231 17.64 2.54 6.43
C VAL A 231 17.39 1.33 7.32
N THR A 232 18.26 1.15 8.30
CA THR A 232 18.26 -0.02 9.19
C THR A 232 16.91 -0.20 9.91
N PRO A 233 16.21 -1.34 9.70
CA PRO A 233 15.01 -1.67 10.46
C PRO A 233 15.37 -1.97 11.93
N GLY A 234 14.91 -1.11 12.85
CA GLY A 234 15.26 -1.19 14.29
C GLY A 234 14.96 -2.55 14.92
N ASP A 235 13.72 -3.05 14.77
CA ASP A 235 13.29 -4.30 15.39
C ASP A 235 14.09 -5.51 14.86
N LEU A 236 14.34 -5.55 13.54
CA LEU A 236 15.13 -6.62 12.92
C LEU A 236 16.61 -6.54 13.37
N LYS A 237 17.17 -5.33 13.47
CA LYS A 237 18.54 -5.12 13.93
C LYS A 237 18.72 -5.58 15.37
N LEU A 238 17.77 -5.24 16.25
CA LEU A 238 17.80 -5.65 17.66
C LEU A 238 17.77 -7.18 17.78
N HIS A 239 16.85 -7.85 17.07
CA HIS A 239 16.78 -9.31 17.05
C HIS A 239 18.07 -9.95 16.55
N VAL A 240 18.60 -9.48 15.42
CA VAL A 240 19.86 -10.01 14.85
C VAL A 240 21.04 -9.76 15.78
N ASP A 241 21.09 -8.61 16.47
CA ASP A 241 22.11 -8.32 17.47
C ASP A 241 22.04 -9.24 18.67
N GLU A 242 20.85 -9.55 19.17
CA GLU A 242 20.66 -10.48 20.28
C GLU A 242 21.15 -11.88 19.93
N VAL A 243 20.79 -12.38 18.74
CA VAL A 243 21.26 -13.66 18.23
C VAL A 243 22.78 -13.68 18.07
N ALA A 244 23.37 -12.65 17.45
CA ALA A 244 24.80 -12.58 17.22
C ALA A 244 25.60 -12.46 18.52
N LYS A 245 25.13 -11.68 19.50
CA LYS A 245 25.76 -11.58 20.83
C LYS A 245 25.74 -12.92 21.56
N ALA A 246 24.61 -13.61 21.55
CA ALA A 246 24.49 -14.93 22.17
C ALA A 246 25.43 -15.95 21.51
N PHE A 247 25.54 -15.90 20.18
CA PHE A 247 26.43 -16.78 19.41
C PHE A 247 27.91 -16.52 19.72
N VAL A 248 28.34 -15.25 19.76
CA VAL A 248 29.70 -14.84 20.14
C VAL A 248 30.07 -15.36 21.53
N ALA A 249 29.17 -15.20 22.51
CA ALA A 249 29.40 -15.65 23.88
C ALA A 249 29.49 -17.18 23.99
N ARG A 250 28.65 -17.90 23.25
CA ARG A 250 28.60 -19.37 23.25
C ARG A 250 29.86 -20.01 22.66
N HIS A 251 30.37 -19.46 21.56
CA HIS A 251 31.46 -20.04 20.79
C HIS A 251 32.82 -19.37 21.01
N GLY A 252 32.90 -18.41 21.95
CA GLY A 252 34.16 -17.76 22.33
C GLY A 252 34.77 -16.90 21.22
N LEU A 253 33.93 -16.24 20.43
CA LEU A 253 34.37 -15.33 19.36
C LEU A 253 34.76 -13.97 19.92
N GLN A 254 35.51 -13.17 19.15
CA GLN A 254 36.00 -11.88 19.65
C GLN A 254 34.92 -10.80 19.63
N SER A 255 34.25 -10.65 18.48
CA SER A 255 33.19 -9.66 18.28
C SER A 255 32.39 -9.99 17.02
N TYR A 256 31.39 -9.17 16.71
CA TYR A 256 30.61 -9.28 15.50
C TYR A 256 30.31 -7.91 14.88
N ARG A 257 29.92 -7.91 13.62
CA ARG A 257 29.25 -6.80 12.91
C ARG A 257 28.00 -7.35 12.24
N ALA A 258 26.92 -6.58 12.32
CA ALA A 258 25.64 -6.95 11.74
C ALA A 258 25.13 -5.79 10.90
N TYR A 259 24.91 -6.05 9.61
CA TYR A 259 24.25 -5.14 8.70
C TYR A 259 22.90 -5.74 8.35
N VAL A 260 21.85 -4.97 8.52
CA VAL A 260 20.51 -5.41 8.16
C VAL A 260 19.81 -4.33 7.36
N ALA A 261 19.15 -4.75 6.31
CA ALA A 261 18.27 -3.93 5.50
C ALA A 261 16.96 -4.68 5.25
N LYS A 262 15.90 -3.91 5.00
CA LYS A 262 14.62 -4.45 4.60
C LYS A 262 14.13 -3.69 3.38
N VAL A 263 13.75 -4.43 2.34
CA VAL A 263 13.25 -3.88 1.08
C VAL A 263 11.97 -4.62 0.71
N GLY A 264 10.81 -3.97 0.90
CA GLY A 264 9.52 -4.64 0.75
C GLY A 264 9.41 -5.82 1.70
N ARG A 265 9.26 -7.03 1.14
CA ARG A 265 9.23 -8.28 1.92
C ARG A 265 10.61 -8.89 2.17
N SER A 266 11.62 -8.50 1.39
CA SER A 266 12.99 -9.02 1.51
C SER A 266 13.68 -8.50 2.77
N ARG A 267 14.31 -9.41 3.51
CA ARG A 267 15.19 -9.12 4.64
C ARG A 267 16.61 -9.50 4.25
N GLU A 268 17.48 -8.51 4.19
CA GLU A 268 18.89 -8.69 3.89
C GLU A 268 19.68 -8.57 5.19
N ILE A 269 20.38 -9.64 5.55
CA ILE A 269 21.11 -9.77 6.80
C ILE A 269 22.52 -10.21 6.45
N GLU A 270 23.50 -9.39 6.81
CA GLU A 270 24.91 -9.75 6.75
C GLU A 270 25.48 -9.76 8.15
N LEU A 271 26.03 -10.91 8.53
CA LEU A 271 26.67 -11.14 9.82
C LEU A 271 28.13 -11.48 9.60
N TYR A 272 28.99 -10.67 10.20
CA TYR A 272 30.43 -10.89 10.23
C TYR A 272 30.83 -11.23 11.66
N PHE A 273 31.46 -12.37 11.85
CA PHE A 273 31.96 -12.84 13.13
C PHE A 273 33.48 -12.82 13.12
N ILE A 274 34.06 -12.13 14.11
CA ILE A 274 35.51 -12.01 14.26
C ILE A 274 36.03 -13.20 15.07
N VAL A 275 36.75 -14.08 14.40
CA VAL A 275 37.30 -15.32 14.95
C VAL A 275 38.68 -15.06 15.54
N PRO A 276 39.00 -15.61 16.73
CA PRO A 276 40.35 -15.53 17.27
C PRO A 276 41.40 -16.13 16.33
N LYS A 277 42.50 -15.40 16.07
CA LYS A 277 43.62 -15.88 15.23
C LYS A 277 44.26 -17.18 15.74
N ALA A 278 44.14 -17.45 17.04
CA ALA A 278 44.65 -18.65 17.69
C ALA A 278 43.65 -19.82 17.70
N MET A 279 42.44 -19.65 17.13
CA MET A 279 41.47 -20.73 17.02
C MET A 279 42.00 -21.82 16.10
N ALA A 280 41.74 -23.08 16.46
CA ALA A 280 42.11 -24.22 15.63
C ALA A 280 41.42 -24.16 14.26
N ALA A 281 42.10 -24.65 13.23
CA ALA A 281 41.50 -24.79 11.91
C ALA A 281 40.28 -25.71 11.99
N LYS A 282 39.18 -25.26 11.41
CA LYS A 282 37.92 -25.98 11.32
C LYS A 282 37.68 -26.45 9.89
N THR A 283 36.97 -27.56 9.73
CA THR A 283 36.50 -28.02 8.43
C THR A 283 35.37 -27.13 7.91
N ILE A 284 35.09 -27.21 6.60
CA ILE A 284 33.95 -26.49 6.01
C ILE A 284 32.63 -26.93 6.66
N ASP A 285 32.45 -28.22 6.92
CA ASP A 285 31.24 -28.75 7.57
C ASP A 285 31.03 -28.16 8.97
N GLU A 286 32.09 -27.93 9.74
CA GLU A 286 31.99 -27.27 11.05
C GLU A 286 31.58 -25.80 10.93
N TRP A 287 32.10 -25.08 9.92
CA TRP A 287 31.68 -23.71 9.64
C TRP A 287 30.23 -23.66 9.16
N ASP A 288 29.80 -24.60 8.32
CA ASP A 288 28.43 -24.70 7.85
C ASP A 288 27.46 -25.04 8.98
N ALA A 289 27.85 -25.91 9.93
CA ALA A 289 27.06 -26.17 11.13
C ALA A 289 26.81 -24.89 11.94
N TRP A 290 27.82 -24.03 12.07
CA TRP A 290 27.68 -22.72 12.71
C TRP A 290 26.79 -21.76 11.93
N ARG A 291 26.89 -21.74 10.58
CA ARG A 291 25.98 -20.95 9.74
C ARG A 291 24.52 -21.40 9.90
N ASN A 292 24.28 -22.70 9.96
CA ASN A 292 22.95 -23.26 10.16
C ASN A 292 22.40 -22.90 11.55
N GLU A 293 23.19 -23.01 12.61
CA GLU A 293 22.79 -22.58 13.96
C GLU A 293 22.35 -21.11 14.00
N ILE A 294 23.11 -20.23 13.34
CA ILE A 294 22.75 -18.81 13.22
C ILE A 294 21.49 -18.64 12.37
N GLY A 295 21.39 -19.35 11.24
CA GLY A 295 20.23 -19.34 10.36
C GLY A 295 18.94 -19.71 11.10
N ASP A 296 18.98 -20.77 11.90
CA ASP A 296 17.87 -21.23 12.72
C ASP A 296 17.50 -20.20 13.79
N ALA A 297 18.50 -19.63 14.47
CA ALA A 297 18.30 -18.64 15.54
C ALA A 297 17.75 -17.30 15.02
N VAL A 298 18.21 -16.83 13.85
CA VAL A 298 17.65 -15.64 13.19
C VAL A 298 16.20 -15.89 12.77
N GLY A 299 15.88 -17.11 12.32
CA GLY A 299 14.53 -17.53 11.94
C GLY A 299 14.03 -16.88 10.65
N GLY A 300 12.81 -17.23 10.24
CA GLY A 300 12.22 -16.72 8.99
C GLY A 300 12.83 -17.33 7.72
N GLU A 301 13.14 -18.63 7.73
CA GLU A 301 13.56 -19.36 6.55
C GLU A 301 12.55 -19.22 5.39
N GLY A 302 13.06 -18.96 4.19
CA GLY A 302 12.23 -18.80 3.00
C GLY A 302 12.87 -17.91 1.93
N PRO A 303 12.16 -17.69 0.81
CA PRO A 303 12.64 -16.90 -0.33
C PRO A 303 12.80 -15.40 -0.03
N ASP A 304 12.23 -14.94 1.08
CA ASP A 304 12.19 -13.53 1.48
C ASP A 304 13.32 -13.16 2.45
N ARG A 305 14.21 -14.11 2.79
CA ARG A 305 15.34 -13.91 3.70
C ARG A 305 16.67 -14.19 2.99
N TRP A 306 17.48 -13.15 2.83
CA TRP A 306 18.85 -13.25 2.39
C TRP A 306 19.79 -13.15 3.60
N LEU A 307 20.49 -14.24 3.93
CA LEU A 307 21.41 -14.30 5.07
C LEU A 307 22.81 -14.64 4.59
N THR A 308 23.75 -13.72 4.81
CA THR A 308 25.18 -13.93 4.58
C THR A 308 25.88 -14.01 5.94
N VAL A 309 26.61 -15.11 6.20
CA VAL A 309 27.40 -15.27 7.42
C VAL A 309 28.87 -15.47 7.04
N VAL A 310 29.71 -14.54 7.51
CA VAL A 310 31.15 -14.50 7.25
C VAL A 310 31.89 -14.69 8.57
N PHE A 311 32.89 -15.57 8.55
CA PHE A 311 33.83 -15.77 9.65
C PHE A 311 35.19 -15.27 9.19
N THR A 312 35.78 -14.31 9.91
CA THR A 312 37.06 -13.70 9.54
C THR A 312 37.93 -13.48 10.77
N GLY A 313 39.25 -13.66 10.65
CA GLY A 313 40.21 -13.30 11.70
C GLY A 313 40.70 -11.85 11.63
N ASP A 314 40.24 -11.12 10.62
CA ASP A 314 40.65 -9.75 10.32
C ASP A 314 39.42 -8.83 10.36
N PRO A 315 39.35 -7.89 11.34
CA PRO A 315 38.25 -6.95 11.49
C PRO A 315 37.99 -6.07 10.28
N GLU A 316 38.99 -5.79 9.43
CA GLU A 316 38.82 -4.91 8.27
C GLU A 316 37.81 -5.45 7.26
N TRP A 317 37.60 -6.76 7.21
CA TRP A 317 36.59 -7.38 6.35
C TRP A 317 35.15 -7.22 6.85
N ALA A 318 34.97 -6.69 8.07
CA ALA A 318 33.67 -6.53 8.71
C ALA A 318 33.24 -5.05 8.83
N GLU A 319 34.11 -4.11 8.49
CA GLU A 319 33.84 -2.66 8.46
C GLU A 319 33.38 -2.19 7.08
#